data_AF-A0A0A0DE36-F1
#
_entry.id   AF-A0A0A0DE36-F1
#
_cell.length_a   1.000
_cell.length_b   1.000
_cell.length_c   1.000
_cell.angle_alpha   90.00
_cell.angle_beta   90.00
_cell.angle_gamma   90.00
#
_symmetry.space_group_name_H-M   'P 1'
#
loop_
_entity.id
_entity.type
_entity.pdbx_description
1 polymer ?
#
loop_
_entity_poly.entity_id
_entity_poly.type
_entity_poly.pdbx_seq_one_letter_code
_entity_poly.pdbx_strand_id
1 'polypeptide(L)'
;MSDFKHTPEQARSALVTALRSGDYKQAEGQLRRGDRFCCLGVACDLFAKLEETGHWDPEDEEIFRTADGGWGDALLPDTVRRWLNFRTVNGELFSDETSLAGMNDRGASFADLAKVIEQGQANA
;
A
#
# COMPACT_ATOMS: atom_id res chain seq x y z
N MET A 1 -8.01 20.38 -5.37
CA MET A 1 -8.67 19.87 -4.16
C MET A 1 -8.40 18.39 -4.15
N SER A 2 -7.95 17.81 -3.04
CA SER A 2 -7.70 16.36 -2.98
C SER A 2 -9.02 15.62 -3.21
N ASP A 3 -9.05 14.66 -4.14
CA ASP A 3 -10.19 13.76 -4.38
C ASP A 3 -10.34 12.72 -3.25
N PHE A 4 -9.42 12.74 -2.28
CA PHE A 4 -9.35 11.85 -1.12
C PHE A 4 -9.59 12.61 0.20
N LYS A 5 -10.19 11.92 1.17
CA LYS A 5 -10.42 12.38 2.55
C LYS A 5 -9.12 12.67 3.29
N HIS A 6 -8.06 11.92 3.00
CA HIS A 6 -6.73 12.10 3.58
C HIS A 6 -5.74 12.63 2.55
N THR A 7 -4.81 13.47 2.99
CA THR A 7 -3.67 13.85 2.16
C THR A 7 -2.69 12.68 2.01
N PRO A 8 -1.81 12.70 0.99
CA PRO A 8 -0.78 11.67 0.86
C PRO A 8 0.11 11.51 2.10
N GLU A 9 0.41 12.60 2.82
CA GLU A 9 1.20 12.57 4.05
C GLU A 9 0.46 11.80 5.16
N GLN A 10 -0.84 12.06 5.32
CA GLN A 10 -1.69 11.37 6.29
C GLN A 10 -1.82 9.88 5.93
N ALA A 11 -2.04 9.57 4.65
CA ALA A 11 -2.12 8.20 4.15
C ALA A 11 -0.83 7.42 4.41
N ARG A 12 0.33 7.99 4.10
CA ARG A 12 1.64 7.37 4.36
C ARG A 12 1.91 7.20 5.86
N SER A 13 1.51 8.16 6.70
CA SER A 13 1.61 8.05 8.17
C SER A 13 0.76 6.91 8.73
N ALA A 14 -0.47 6.74 8.21
CA ALA A 14 -1.33 5.61 8.56
C ALA A 14 -0.71 4.28 8.12
N LEU A 15 -0.12 4.22 6.92
CA LEU A 15 0.59 3.04 6.43
C LEU A 15 1.77 2.65 7.33
N VAL A 16 2.61 3.61 7.73
CA VAL A 16 3.72 3.38 8.68
C VAL A 16 3.20 2.84 10.01
N THR A 17 2.10 3.40 10.52
CA THR A 17 1.47 2.96 11.77
C THR A 17 0.97 1.52 11.66
N ALA A 18 0.26 1.19 10.57
CA ALA A 18 -0.28 -0.14 10.33
C ALA A 18 0.82 -1.20 10.17
N LEU A 19 1.88 -0.89 9.43
CA LEU A 19 3.03 -1.80 9.26
C LEU A 19 3.71 -2.11 10.61
N ARG A 20 3.68 -1.18 11.57
CA ARG A 20 4.26 -1.35 12.91
C ARG A 20 3.31 -1.90 13.96
N SER A 21 2.01 -1.96 13.67
CA SER A 21 0.98 -2.35 14.64
C SER A 21 1.10 -3.81 15.11
N GLY A 22 1.57 -4.69 14.23
CA GLY A 22 1.48 -6.15 14.42
C GLY A 22 0.14 -6.75 14.03
N ASP A 23 -0.84 -5.95 13.59
CA ASP A 23 -2.17 -6.41 13.21
C ASP A 23 -2.20 -7.11 11.84
N TYR A 24 -1.20 -6.84 10.99
CA TYR A 24 -1.07 -7.41 9.65
C TYR A 24 -0.02 -8.52 9.62
N LYS A 25 -0.36 -9.64 8.98
CA LYS A 25 0.57 -10.73 8.69
C LYS A 25 1.22 -10.50 7.33
N GLN A 26 2.54 -10.55 7.26
CA GLN A 26 3.28 -10.28 6.03
C GLN A 26 3.16 -11.46 5.02
N ALA A 27 3.04 -11.11 3.74
CA ALA A 27 3.12 -12.00 2.58
C ALA A 27 4.00 -11.39 1.49
N GLU A 28 4.34 -12.21 0.49
CA GLU A 28 5.22 -11.88 -0.63
C GLU A 28 4.54 -12.19 -1.97
N GLY A 29 4.93 -11.45 -3.00
CA GLY A 29 4.55 -11.68 -4.41
C GLY A 29 3.09 -11.44 -4.76
N GLN A 30 2.24 -11.02 -3.82
CA GLN A 30 0.86 -10.58 -4.04
C GLN A 30 0.44 -9.56 -2.96
N LEU A 31 -0.53 -8.71 -3.29
CA LEU A 31 -1.14 -7.75 -2.37
C LEU A 31 -1.76 -8.49 -1.18
N ARG A 32 -2.51 -9.56 -1.44
CA ARG A 32 -3.16 -10.36 -0.40
C ARG A 32 -3.05 -11.86 -0.72
N ARG A 33 -2.84 -12.67 0.31
CA ARG A 33 -2.91 -14.14 0.27
C ARG A 33 -3.65 -14.62 1.52
N GLY A 34 -4.96 -14.85 1.40
CA GLY A 34 -5.82 -15.17 2.54
C GLY A 34 -5.85 -14.03 3.57
N ASP A 35 -5.31 -14.27 4.76
CA ASP A 35 -5.24 -13.30 5.87
C ASP A 35 -3.90 -12.54 5.95
N ARG A 36 -3.06 -12.66 4.92
CA ARG A 36 -1.73 -12.04 4.85
C ARG A 36 -1.66 -11.03 3.72
N PHE A 37 -0.79 -10.03 3.87
CA PHE A 37 -0.66 -8.90 2.96
C PHE A 37 0.81 -8.59 2.71
N CYS A 38 1.17 -8.19 1.50
CA CYS A 38 2.42 -7.45 1.32
C CYS A 38 2.24 -5.99 1.79
N CYS A 39 3.31 -5.22 1.87
CA CYS A 39 3.22 -3.81 2.29
C CYS A 39 2.27 -2.96 1.42
N LEU A 40 2.15 -3.26 0.12
CA LEU A 40 1.22 -2.58 -0.79
C LEU A 40 -0.23 -3.05 -0.57
N GLY A 41 -0.43 -4.31 -0.20
CA GLY A 41 -1.75 -4.82 0.19
C GLY A 41 -2.28 -4.21 1.48
N VAL A 42 -1.39 -3.97 2.46
CA VAL A 42 -1.73 -3.18 3.66
C VAL A 42 -2.22 -1.79 3.26
N ALA A 43 -1.59 -1.17 2.24
CA ALA A 43 -2.03 0.13 1.75
C ALA A 43 -3.41 0.08 1.09
N CYS A 44 -3.73 -0.95 0.31
CA CYS A 44 -5.07 -1.16 -0.25
C CYS A 44 -6.13 -1.34 0.85
N ASP A 45 -5.83 -2.15 1.87
CA ASP A 45 -6.74 -2.38 2.98
C ASP A 45 -6.99 -1.10 3.82
N LEU A 46 -5.95 -0.30 4.06
CA LEU A 46 -6.09 1.01 4.69
C LEU A 46 -6.87 2.00 3.82
N PHE A 47 -6.65 2.01 2.51
CA PHE A 47 -7.43 2.84 1.59
C PHE A 47 -8.92 2.53 1.71
N ALA A 48 -9.30 1.24 1.70
CA ALA A 48 -10.68 0.82 1.90
C ALA A 48 -11.29 1.34 3.21
N LYS A 49 -10.52 1.31 4.30
CA LYS A 49 -10.97 1.72 5.63
C LYS A 49 -11.03 3.24 5.80
N LEU A 50 -10.01 3.96 5.35
CA LEU A 50 -9.84 5.39 5.61
C LEU A 50 -10.57 6.26 4.61
N GLU A 51 -10.58 5.85 3.34
CA GLU A 51 -11.32 6.56 2.29
C GLU A 51 -12.77 6.10 2.19
N GLU A 52 -13.13 5.00 2.87
CA GLU A 52 -14.44 4.33 2.81
C GLU A 52 -14.84 4.02 1.36
N THR A 53 -13.88 3.54 0.56
CA THR A 53 -14.06 3.21 -0.85
C THR A 53 -13.08 2.14 -1.32
N GLY A 54 -13.45 1.37 -2.35
CA GLY A 54 -12.72 0.17 -2.74
C GLY A 54 -12.97 -1.01 -1.81
N HIS A 55 -12.65 -2.21 -2.29
CA HIS A 55 -12.92 -3.47 -1.58
C HIS A 55 -12.08 -4.61 -2.14
N TRP A 56 -11.88 -5.66 -1.34
CA TRP A 56 -11.43 -6.95 -1.84
C TRP A 56 -12.58 -7.67 -2.53
N ASP A 57 -12.33 -8.23 -3.72
CA ASP A 57 -13.35 -8.93 -4.51
C ASP A 57 -13.85 -10.19 -3.76
N PRO A 58 -15.17 -10.40 -3.62
CA PRO A 58 -15.72 -11.54 -2.89
C PRO A 58 -15.59 -12.88 -3.64
N GLU A 59 -15.41 -12.85 -4.96
CA GLU A 59 -15.19 -14.06 -5.78
C GLU A 59 -13.69 -14.41 -5.87
N ASP A 60 -12.81 -13.42 -5.72
CA ASP A 60 -11.36 -13.58 -5.68
C ASP A 60 -10.73 -12.61 -4.66
N GLU A 61 -10.56 -13.07 -3.42
CA GLU A 61 -10.08 -12.24 -2.32
C GLU A 61 -8.65 -11.70 -2.50
N GLU A 62 -7.90 -12.17 -3.50
CA GLU A 62 -6.57 -11.65 -3.83
C GLU A 62 -6.63 -10.37 -4.69
N ILE A 63 -7.78 -10.09 -5.32
CA ILE A 63 -8.01 -8.89 -6.14
C ILE A 63 -8.61 -7.77 -5.29
N PHE A 64 -7.91 -6.63 -5.24
CA PHE A 64 -8.45 -5.37 -4.73
C PHE A 64 -9.07 -4.57 -5.87
N ARG A 65 -10.25 -3.99 -5.66
CA ARG A 65 -10.97 -3.15 -6.62
C ARG A 65 -11.21 -1.75 -6.06
N THR A 66 -11.11 -0.75 -6.91
CA THR A 66 -11.41 0.66 -6.59
C THR A 66 -12.70 1.12 -7.26
N ALA A 67 -13.36 2.14 -6.69
CA ALA A 67 -14.66 2.60 -7.16
C ALA A 67 -14.64 3.19 -8.58
N ASP A 68 -13.48 3.62 -9.07
CA ASP A 68 -13.26 4.08 -10.43
C ASP A 68 -12.94 2.95 -11.42
N GLY A 69 -13.14 1.69 -11.03
CA GLY A 69 -12.95 0.52 -11.88
C GLY A 69 -11.50 0.04 -11.96
N GLY A 70 -10.57 0.68 -11.25
CA GLY A 70 -9.21 0.18 -11.07
C GLY A 70 -9.17 -1.11 -10.25
N TRP A 71 -8.10 -1.89 -10.41
CA TRP A 71 -7.88 -3.12 -9.66
C TRP A 71 -6.40 -3.42 -9.52
N GLY A 72 -6.07 -4.34 -8.63
CA GLY A 72 -4.70 -4.86 -8.43
C GLY A 72 -4.69 -6.13 -7.59
N ASP A 73 -3.79 -7.05 -7.92
CA ASP A 73 -3.58 -8.35 -7.28
C ASP A 73 -2.14 -8.53 -6.77
N ALA A 74 -1.15 -8.03 -7.52
CA ALA A 74 0.26 -7.95 -7.14
C ALA A 74 0.80 -6.51 -7.15
N LEU A 75 0.17 -5.62 -7.91
CA LEU A 75 0.53 -4.22 -8.08
C LEU A 75 -0.56 -3.30 -7.54
N LEU A 76 -0.22 -2.10 -7.07
CA LEU A 76 -1.23 -1.15 -6.65
C LEU A 76 -2.17 -0.76 -7.81
N PRO A 77 -3.49 -0.68 -7.56
CA PRO A 77 -4.36 0.10 -8.42
C PRO A 77 -3.88 1.57 -8.47
N ASP A 78 -4.02 2.23 -9.62
CA ASP A 78 -3.54 3.61 -9.82
C ASP A 78 -4.11 4.60 -8.79
N THR A 79 -5.35 4.39 -8.37
CA THR A 79 -6.05 5.23 -7.39
C THR A 79 -5.40 5.17 -6.02
N VAL A 80 -4.98 3.98 -5.57
CA VAL A 80 -4.27 3.81 -4.29
C VAL A 80 -2.84 4.37 -4.40
N ARG A 81 -2.18 4.19 -5.55
CA ARG A 81 -0.88 4.81 -5.85
C ARG A 81 -0.96 6.35 -5.75
N ARG A 82 -1.98 6.97 -6.35
CA ARG A 82 -2.21 8.43 -6.27
C ARG A 82 -2.53 8.88 -4.85
N TRP A 83 -3.33 8.12 -4.11
CA TRP A 83 -3.65 8.41 -2.71
C TRP A 83 -2.40 8.49 -1.83
N LEU A 84 -1.44 7.59 -2.02
CA LEU A 84 -0.16 7.60 -1.29
C LEU A 84 0.88 8.56 -1.88
N ASN A 85 0.63 9.09 -3.09
CA ASN A 85 1.60 9.79 -3.93
C ASN A 85 2.87 8.95 -4.19
N PHE A 86 2.70 7.66 -4.48
CA PHE A 86 3.79 6.82 -4.96
C PHE A 86 4.05 7.08 -6.47
N ARG A 87 5.31 7.01 -6.88
CA ARG A 87 5.75 7.24 -8.26
C ARG A 87 5.28 6.14 -9.19
N THR A 88 5.34 4.89 -8.74
CA THR A 88 4.91 3.72 -9.52
C THR A 88 4.01 2.80 -8.71
N VAL A 89 3.37 1.86 -9.40
CA VAL A 89 2.50 0.83 -8.80
C VAL A 89 3.25 -0.18 -7.93
N ASN A 90 4.60 -0.19 -7.95
CA ASN A 90 5.44 -1.01 -7.07
C ASN A 90 5.81 -0.31 -5.73
N GLY A 91 5.39 0.95 -5.54
CA GLY A 91 5.53 1.67 -4.27
C GLY A 91 6.79 2.49 -4.09
N GLU A 92 7.45 2.89 -5.16
CA GLU A 92 8.58 3.82 -5.13
C GLU A 92 8.13 5.22 -4.71
N LEU A 93 8.89 5.85 -3.82
CA LEU A 93 8.59 7.19 -3.33
C LEU A 93 9.52 8.28 -3.94
N PHE A 94 10.80 7.99 -4.19
CA PHE A 94 11.80 8.99 -4.66
C PHE A 94 12.47 8.61 -5.97
N SER A 95 12.93 7.37 -6.07
CA SER A 95 13.61 6.84 -7.25
C SER A 95 12.98 5.53 -7.69
N ASP A 96 13.09 5.23 -8.97
CA ASP A 96 12.50 4.03 -9.57
C ASP A 96 13.40 2.78 -9.36
N GLU A 97 14.46 2.90 -8.54
CA GLU A 97 15.46 1.84 -8.33
C GLU A 97 15.13 0.92 -7.16
N THR A 98 14.30 1.34 -6.21
CA THR A 98 13.96 0.54 -5.02
C THR A 98 12.50 0.68 -4.67
N SER A 99 11.74 -0.37 -5.00
CA SER A 99 10.32 -0.47 -4.73
C SER A 99 10.03 -1.16 -3.40
N LEU A 100 8.96 -0.74 -2.73
CA LEU A 100 8.54 -1.36 -1.47
C LEU A 100 8.13 -2.82 -1.69
N ALA A 101 7.47 -3.14 -2.80
CA ALA A 101 7.17 -4.53 -3.17
C ALA A 101 8.45 -5.36 -3.37
N GLY A 102 9.43 -4.85 -4.10
CA GLY A 102 10.69 -5.56 -4.33
C GLY A 102 11.55 -5.70 -3.08
N MET A 103 11.44 -4.78 -2.12
CA MET A 103 12.06 -4.95 -0.80
C MET A 103 11.33 -6.00 0.04
N ASN A 104 10.00 -5.96 0.05
CA ASN A 104 9.16 -6.94 0.72
C ASN A 104 9.46 -8.36 0.24
N ASP A 105 9.52 -8.57 -1.08
CA ASP A 105 9.76 -9.88 -1.69
C ASP A 105 11.21 -10.37 -1.54
N ARG A 106 12.12 -9.51 -1.07
CA ARG A 106 13.48 -9.87 -0.67
C ARG A 106 13.61 -10.14 0.85
N GLY A 107 12.48 -10.16 1.57
CA GLY A 107 12.43 -10.49 2.99
C GLY A 107 12.60 -9.30 3.94
N ALA A 108 12.49 -8.05 3.46
CA ALA A 108 12.45 -6.89 4.37
C ALA A 108 11.20 -6.96 5.26
N SER A 109 11.35 -6.73 6.56
CA SER A 109 10.21 -6.76 7.48
C SER A 109 9.31 -5.53 7.29
N PHE A 110 8.05 -5.60 7.74
CA PHE A 110 7.20 -4.43 7.82
C PHE A 110 7.83 -3.25 8.60
N ALA A 111 8.62 -3.52 9.63
CA ALA A 111 9.34 -2.48 10.35
C ALA A 111 10.41 -1.79 9.48
N ASP A 112 11.14 -2.55 8.65
CA ASP A 112 12.12 -2.02 7.70
C ASP A 112 11.44 -1.19 6.61
N LEU A 113 10.32 -1.68 6.06
CA LEU A 113 9.55 -1.00 5.02
C LEU A 113 8.94 0.30 5.55
N ALA A 114 8.41 0.29 6.78
CA ALA A 114 7.92 1.50 7.46
C ALA A 114 9.02 2.57 7.58
N LYS A 115 10.26 2.17 7.91
CA LYS A 115 11.41 3.08 7.99
C LYS A 115 11.73 3.71 6.63
N VAL A 116 11.64 2.97 5.52
CA VAL A 116 11.85 3.52 4.17
C VAL A 116 10.80 4.59 3.85
N ILE A 117 9.53 4.34 4.19
CA ILE A 117 8.44 5.31 3.95
C ILE A 117 8.68 6.61 4.73
N GLU A 118 9.06 6.52 6.01
CA GLU A 118 9.36 7.69 6.86
C GLU A 118 10.57 8.49 6.37
N GLN A 119 11.67 7.80 6.06
CA GLN A 119 12.86 8.43 5.48
C GLN A 119 12.50 9.18 4.20
N GLY A 120 11.53 8.64 3.48
CA GLY A 120 10.99 9.30 2.34
C GLY A 120 10.26 10.61 2.63
N GLN A 121 9.36 10.60 3.60
CA GLN A 121 8.60 11.79 3.97
C GLN A 121 9.50 12.96 4.41
N ALA A 122 10.68 12.68 4.97
CA ALA A 122 11.63 13.71 5.38
C ALA A 122 12.39 14.38 4.20
N ASN A 123 12.37 13.78 3.01
CA ASN A 123 13.11 14.23 1.82
C ASN A 123 12.19 14.78 0.71
N ALA A 124 10.87 14.84 0.94
CA ALA A 124 9.84 15.35 0.02
C ALA A 124 9.48 16.81 0.33
#